data_AF-A0A9E5Y991-F1
#
_entry.id   AF-A0A9E5Y991-F1
#
_cell.length_a   1.000
_cell.length_b   1.000
_cell.length_c   1.000
_cell.angle_alpha   90.00
_cell.angle_beta   90.00
_cell.angle_gamma   90.00
#
_symmetry.space_group_name_H-M   'P 1'
#
loop_
_entity.id
_entity.type
_entity.pdbx_description
1 polymer ?
#
loop_
_entity_poly.entity_id
_entity_poly.type
_entity_poly.pdbx_seq_one_letter_code
_entity_poly.pdbx_strand_id
1 'polypeptide(L)'
;MEELAPLVDRYCENLPAEKFWVPGTYFTHPLRAKVVVVDLYPEGDPVEAAREAAGILEARTGLALDWAAGVSRTKQGRPKATLVIKTLAADARTGRPREFRPGPDDLKAVGALERGREKRRRRGVRVRERRR
;
A
#
# COMPACT_ATOMS: atom_id res chain seq x y z
N MET A 1 18.87 -10.89 -16.71
CA MET A 1 18.43 -9.62 -16.11
C MET A 1 17.02 -9.89 -15.64
N GLU A 2 16.77 -10.00 -14.32
CA GLU A 2 15.41 -10.24 -13.83
C GLU A 2 14.53 -9.08 -14.34
N GLU A 3 13.50 -9.44 -15.09
CA GLU A 3 12.50 -8.51 -15.58
C GLU A 3 11.86 -7.87 -14.34
N LEU A 4 12.07 -6.56 -14.15
CA LEU A 4 11.42 -5.83 -13.07
C LEU A 4 9.92 -5.95 -13.30
N ALA A 5 9.27 -6.80 -12.52
CA ALA A 5 7.84 -7.03 -12.62
C ALA A 5 7.13 -5.67 -12.65
N PRO A 6 6.15 -5.49 -13.55
CA PRO A 6 5.40 -4.24 -13.63
C PRO A 6 4.88 -3.86 -12.25
N LEU A 7 5.08 -2.59 -11.87
CA LEU A 7 4.54 -2.07 -10.63
C LEU A 7 3.05 -1.78 -10.80
N VAL A 8 2.32 -1.77 -9.69
CA VAL A 8 0.93 -1.33 -9.64
C VAL A 8 0.84 0.01 -8.91
N ASP A 9 -0.07 0.88 -9.35
CA ASP A 9 -0.37 2.14 -8.66
C ASP A 9 -1.90 2.39 -8.61
N ARG A 10 -2.27 3.63 -8.34
CA ARG A 10 -3.67 4.08 -8.34
C ARG A 10 -4.36 3.87 -9.71
N TYR A 11 -3.63 4.01 -10.81
CA TYR A 11 -4.20 4.16 -12.15
C TYR A 11 -3.99 2.95 -13.04
N CYS A 12 -2.96 2.16 -12.79
CA CYS A 12 -2.57 1.05 -13.64
C CYS A 12 -1.96 -0.10 -12.85
N GLU A 13 -1.95 -1.27 -13.48
CA GLU A 13 -1.34 -2.50 -12.95
C GLU A 13 -0.04 -2.85 -13.69
N ASN A 14 0.34 -2.00 -14.65
CA ASN A 14 1.52 -2.14 -15.48
C ASN A 14 2.30 -0.82 -15.55
N LEU A 15 2.84 -0.40 -14.41
CA LEU A 15 3.69 0.79 -14.28
C LEU A 15 5.17 0.39 -14.43
N PRO A 16 5.86 0.85 -15.49
CA PRO A 16 7.31 0.71 -15.58
C PRO A 16 8.00 1.43 -14.42
N ALA A 17 9.04 0.81 -13.85
CA ALA A 17 9.80 1.39 -12.73
C ALA A 17 10.38 2.77 -13.05
N GLU A 18 10.77 3.02 -14.30
CA GLU A 18 11.25 4.32 -14.80
C GLU A 18 10.18 5.43 -14.75
N LYS A 19 8.90 5.09 -14.93
CA LYS A 19 7.79 6.03 -14.81
C LYS A 19 7.45 6.34 -13.36
N PHE A 20 7.76 5.41 -12.46
CA PHE A 20 7.70 5.67 -11.03
C PHE A 20 8.90 6.53 -10.58
N TRP A 21 10.14 6.18 -10.93
CA TRP A 21 11.34 6.86 -10.44
C TRP A 21 11.75 8.09 -11.27
N VAL A 22 10.90 9.12 -11.26
CA VAL A 22 11.16 10.38 -11.97
C VAL A 22 11.93 11.37 -11.08
N PRO A 23 13.09 11.91 -11.52
CA PRO A 23 13.80 12.96 -10.78
C PRO A 23 12.89 14.14 -10.42
N GLY A 24 13.02 14.65 -9.20
CA GLY A 24 12.18 15.74 -8.69
C GLY A 24 10.89 15.29 -8.00
N THR A 25 10.54 14.00 -8.06
CA THR A 25 9.37 13.43 -7.35
C THR A 25 9.72 12.80 -6.00
N TYR A 26 10.99 12.82 -5.60
CA TYR A 26 11.50 12.34 -4.32
C TYR A 26 12.60 13.27 -3.81
N PHE A 27 12.85 13.25 -2.49
CA PHE A 27 13.97 14.02 -1.93
C PHE A 27 15.31 13.51 -2.46
N THR A 28 16.14 14.42 -2.96
CA THR A 28 17.52 14.12 -3.39
C THR A 28 18.55 14.35 -2.28
N HIS A 29 18.16 15.05 -1.21
CA HIS A 29 19.04 15.38 -0.08
C HIS A 29 19.47 14.10 0.68
N PRO A 30 20.77 13.90 0.96
CA PRO A 30 21.29 12.64 1.51
C PRO A 30 20.76 12.28 2.90
N LEU A 31 20.42 13.29 3.72
CA LEU A 31 19.89 13.08 5.08
C LEU A 31 18.38 12.80 5.14
N ARG A 32 17.67 12.81 4.00
CA ARG A 32 16.22 12.55 3.97
C ARG A 32 15.96 11.15 3.44
N ALA A 33 15.12 10.41 4.14
CA ALA A 33 14.59 9.16 3.60
C ALA A 33 13.87 9.48 2.29
N LYS A 34 14.16 8.72 1.23
CA LYS A 34 13.55 8.92 -0.10
C LYS A 34 12.20 8.23 -0.22
N VAL A 35 12.07 7.09 0.45
CA VAL A 35 10.88 6.24 0.42
C VAL A 35 10.59 5.61 1.78
N VAL A 36 9.33 5.28 1.98
CA VAL A 36 8.84 4.34 2.98
C VAL A 36 8.45 3.06 2.24
N VAL A 37 8.87 1.90 2.76
CA VAL A 37 8.49 0.59 2.23
C VAL A 37 7.58 -0.11 3.23
N VAL A 38 6.42 -0.58 2.78
CA VAL A 38 5.44 -1.32 3.59
C VAL A 38 5.15 -2.65 2.93
N ASP A 39 5.50 -3.74 3.62
CA ASP A 39 5.13 -5.08 3.19
C ASP A 39 3.74 -5.44 3.72
N LEU A 40 2.89 -5.92 2.81
CA LEU A 40 1.52 -6.37 3.06
C LEU A 40 1.41 -7.85 2.72
N TYR A 41 0.73 -8.61 3.57
CA TYR A 41 0.51 -10.05 3.42
C TYR A 41 -1.00 -10.38 3.39
N PRO A 42 -1.72 -9.93 2.35
CA PRO A 42 -3.15 -10.11 2.28
C PRO A 42 -3.55 -11.56 2.00
N GLU A 43 -4.69 -11.99 2.56
CA GLU A 43 -5.31 -13.27 2.19
C GLU A 43 -5.98 -13.25 0.80
N GLY A 44 -6.23 -12.06 0.25
CA GLY A 44 -6.93 -11.85 -1.02
C GLY A 44 -6.06 -11.14 -2.05
N ASP A 45 -6.67 -10.34 -2.91
CA ASP A 45 -5.96 -9.62 -3.97
C ASP A 45 -4.89 -8.66 -3.40
N PRO A 46 -3.60 -8.88 -3.72
CA PRO A 46 -2.52 -7.99 -3.29
C PRO A 46 -2.56 -6.59 -3.90
N VAL A 47 -3.14 -6.43 -5.10
CA VAL A 47 -3.29 -5.12 -5.76
C VAL A 47 -4.31 -4.28 -5.01
N GLU A 48 -5.49 -4.84 -4.72
CA GLU A 48 -6.50 -4.16 -3.90
C GLU A 48 -5.96 -3.80 -2.52
N ALA A 49 -5.21 -4.71 -1.88
CA ALA A 49 -4.61 -4.44 -0.58
C ALA A 49 -3.63 -3.26 -0.62
N ALA A 50 -2.81 -3.14 -1.67
CA ALA A 50 -1.91 -2.01 -1.85
C ALA A 50 -2.68 -0.69 -2.04
N ARG A 51 -3.72 -0.69 -2.89
CA ARG A 51 -4.59 0.48 -3.12
C ARG A 51 -5.30 0.92 -1.84
N GLU A 52 -5.85 -0.03 -1.08
CA GLU A 52 -6.55 0.23 0.18
C GLU A 52 -5.59 0.76 1.25
N ALA A 53 -4.40 0.16 1.39
CA ALA A 53 -3.37 0.63 2.32
C ALA A 53 -2.93 2.06 2.01
N ALA A 54 -2.69 2.38 0.73
CA ALA A 54 -2.37 3.74 0.31
C ALA A 54 -3.50 4.71 0.64
N GLY A 55 -4.75 4.35 0.33
CA GLY A 55 -5.92 5.17 0.65
C GLY A 55 -6.08 5.46 2.15
N ILE A 56 -5.79 4.48 3.02
CA ILE A 56 -5.78 4.69 4.48
C ILE A 56 -4.71 5.72 4.87
N LEU A 57 -3.49 5.58 4.35
CA LEU A 57 -2.40 6.49 4.69
C LEU A 57 -2.70 7.91 4.19
N GLU A 58 -3.23 8.07 2.98
CA GLU A 58 -3.67 9.35 2.44
C GLU A 58 -4.76 10.00 3.30
N ALA A 59 -5.81 9.25 3.64
CA ALA A 59 -6.93 9.74 4.44
C ALA A 59 -6.50 10.18 5.86
N ARG A 60 -5.56 9.44 6.47
CA ARG A 60 -5.09 9.72 7.83
C ARG A 60 -4.08 10.87 7.89
N THR A 61 -3.23 11.00 6.88
CA THR A 61 -2.18 12.04 6.88
C THR A 61 -2.61 13.33 6.20
N GLY A 62 -3.70 13.31 5.43
CA GLY A 62 -4.14 14.45 4.61
C GLY A 62 -3.19 14.73 3.44
N LEU A 63 -2.44 13.71 3.00
CA LEU A 63 -1.49 13.80 1.89
C LEU A 63 -2.02 13.02 0.68
N ALA A 64 -1.71 13.50 -0.51
CA ALA A 64 -1.74 12.71 -1.73
C ALA A 64 -0.37 12.06 -1.92
N LEU A 65 -0.34 10.73 -1.88
CA LEU A 65 0.91 9.97 -1.89
C LEU A 65 1.30 9.58 -3.31
N ASP A 66 2.59 9.67 -3.61
CA ASP A 66 3.20 9.07 -4.80
C ASP A 66 3.75 7.70 -4.42
N TRP A 67 3.04 6.65 -4.83
CA TRP A 67 3.33 5.28 -4.45
C TRP A 67 3.20 4.32 -5.63
N ALA A 68 3.94 3.21 -5.53
CA ALA A 68 3.80 2.06 -6.40
C ALA A 68 3.99 0.79 -5.58
N ALA A 69 3.46 -0.34 -6.03
CA ALA A 69 3.63 -1.61 -5.35
C ALA A 69 4.11 -2.72 -6.28
N GLY A 70 5.01 -3.56 -5.78
CA GLY A 70 5.38 -4.82 -6.41
C GLY A 70 4.55 -5.96 -5.82
N VAL A 71 3.95 -6.79 -6.67
CA VAL A 71 3.20 -7.98 -6.25
C VAL A 71 4.07 -9.21 -6.40
N SER A 72 4.12 -10.04 -5.36
CA SER A 72 4.91 -11.27 -5.35
C SER A 72 4.26 -12.33 -4.46
N ARG A 73 4.98 -13.44 -4.23
CA ARG A 73 4.59 -14.45 -3.25
C ARG A 73 5.69 -14.64 -2.21
N THR A 74 5.31 -14.95 -0.98
CA THR A 74 6.25 -15.38 0.05
C THR A 74 6.85 -16.75 -0.30
N LYS A 75 7.90 -17.17 0.42
CA LYS A 75 8.48 -18.52 0.27
C LYS A 75 7.46 -19.65 0.49
N GLN A 76 6.42 -19.39 1.29
CA GLN A 76 5.32 -20.32 1.57
C GLN A 76 4.15 -20.19 0.58
N GLY A 77 4.33 -19.44 -0.52
CA GLY A 77 3.31 -19.28 -1.57
C GLY A 77 2.18 -18.30 -1.24
N ARG A 78 2.27 -17.54 -0.13
CA ARG A 78 1.23 -16.56 0.23
C ARG A 78 1.36 -15.29 -0.61
N PRO A 79 0.25 -14.63 -1.01
CA PRO A 79 0.32 -13.34 -1.67
C PRO A 79 1.07 -12.30 -0.84
N LYS A 80 1.87 -11.47 -1.50
CA LYS A 80 2.60 -10.35 -0.90
C LYS A 80 2.48 -9.13 -1.81
N ALA A 81 2.21 -7.97 -1.22
CA ALA A 81 2.40 -6.68 -1.89
C ALA A 81 3.48 -5.88 -1.14
N THR A 82 4.48 -5.38 -1.85
CA THR A 82 5.48 -4.47 -1.31
C THR A 82 5.17 -3.07 -1.83
N LEU A 83 4.60 -2.24 -0.96
CA LEU A 83 4.24 -0.86 -1.25
C LEU A 83 5.46 0.05 -1.03
N VAL A 84 5.84 0.80 -2.05
CA VAL A 84 6.92 1.79 -2.02
C VAL A 84 6.30 3.17 -2.17
N ILE A 85 6.46 4.01 -1.15
CA ILE A 85 5.86 5.34 -1.08
C ILE A 85 6.98 6.36 -1.06
N LYS A 86 7.01 7.31 -1.98
CA LYS A 86 7.95 8.43 -1.90
C LYS A 86 7.60 9.33 -0.73
N THR A 87 8.61 9.76 0.00
CA THR A 87 8.44 10.62 1.17
C THR A 87 8.13 12.07 0.78
N LEU A 88 8.41 12.47 -0.46
CA LEU A 88 7.94 13.74 -1.00
C LEU A 88 6.52 13.54 -1.53
N ALA A 89 5.54 14.04 -0.78
CA ALA A 89 4.13 13.97 -1.12
C ALA A 89 3.56 15.37 -1.34
N ALA A 90 2.28 15.46 -1.70
CA ALA A 90 1.55 16.72 -1.76
C ALA A 90 0.50 16.78 -0.65
N ASP A 91 0.35 17.94 -0.01
CA ASP A 91 -0.81 18.19 0.85
C ASP A 91 -2.10 18.10 0.02
N ALA A 92 -3.04 17.24 0.42
CA ALA A 92 -4.20 16.91 -0.40
C ALA A 92 -5.14 18.12 -0.64
N ARG A 93 -5.11 19.11 0.26
CA ARG A 93 -5.95 20.31 0.16
C ARG A 93 -5.30 21.42 -0.65
N THR A 94 -4.00 21.63 -0.45
CA THR A 94 -3.28 22.80 -0.99
C THR A 94 -2.37 22.47 -2.16
N GLY A 95 -2.11 21.19 -2.42
CA GLY A 95 -1.15 20.71 -3.43
C GLY A 95 0.31 21.01 -3.10
N ARG A 96 0.59 21.64 -1.94
CA ARG A 96 1.96 22.05 -1.59
C ARG A 96 2.81 20.83 -1.23
N PRO A 97 4.09 20.81 -1.61
CA PRO A 97 4.99 19.71 -1.24
C PRO A 97 5.09 19.57 0.28
N ARG A 98 4.92 18.34 0.77
CA ARG A 98 5.00 18.01 2.19
C ARG A 98 5.65 16.65 2.38
N GLU A 99 6.44 16.51 3.44
CA GLU A 99 7.10 15.24 3.74
C GLU A 99 6.13 14.28 4.41
N PHE A 100 5.99 13.08 3.83
CA PHE A 100 5.28 11.95 4.40
C PHE A 100 6.15 11.26 5.46
N ARG A 101 5.65 11.25 6.69
CA ARG A 101 6.24 10.55 7.83
C ARG A 101 5.13 9.78 8.56
N PRO A 102 4.87 8.51 8.23
CA PRO A 102 3.81 7.76 8.87
C PRO A 102 4.14 7.56 10.35
N GLY A 103 3.16 7.83 11.21
CA GLY A 103 3.26 7.51 12.63
C GLY A 103 2.96 6.04 12.90
N PRO A 104 3.26 5.54 14.12
CA PRO A 104 2.92 4.18 14.52
C PRO A 104 1.42 3.85 14.36
N ASP A 105 0.53 4.80 14.61
CA ASP A 105 -0.92 4.58 14.50
C ASP A 105 -1.42 4.50 13.05
N ASP A 106 -0.71 5.12 12.11
CA ASP A 106 -0.99 5.00 10.68
C ASP A 106 -0.62 3.59 10.19
N LEU A 107 0.53 3.09 10.62
CA LEU A 107 0.97 1.72 10.32
C LEU A 107 0.06 0.67 10.98
N LYS A 108 -0.42 0.91 12.21
CA LYS A 108 -1.43 0.05 12.86
C LYS A 108 -2.73 0.02 12.08
N ALA A 109 -3.18 1.15 11.52
CA ALA A 109 -4.39 1.22 10.72
C ALA A 109 -4.27 0.37 9.44
N VAL A 110 -3.12 0.43 8.77
CA VAL A 110 -2.82 -0.45 7.63
C VAL A 110 -2.80 -1.92 8.05
N GLY A 111 -2.14 -2.26 9.17
CA GLY A 111 -2.11 -3.63 9.71
C GLY A 111 -3.48 -4.15 10.21
N ALA A 112 -4.48 -3.28 10.35
CA ALA A 112 -5.85 -3.72 10.65
C ALA A 112 -6.56 -4.28 9.41
N LEU A 113 -6.11 -3.96 8.18
CA LEU A 113 -6.64 -4.55 6.94
C LEU A 113 -6.44 -6.07 6.92
N GLU A 114 -5.26 -6.53 7.35
CA GLU A 114 -4.93 -7.96 7.43
C GLU A 114 -5.85 -8.70 8.41
N ARG A 115 -6.21 -8.06 9.54
CA ARG A 115 -7.03 -8.67 10.61
C ARG A 115 -8.54 -8.48 10.43
N GLY A 116 -8.96 -7.44 9.72
CA GLY A 116 -10.37 -7.12 9.49
C GLY A 116 -11.09 -8.13 8.59
N ARG A 117 -10.38 -8.72 7.61
CA ARG A 117 -10.91 -9.78 6.74
C ARG A 117 -11.22 -11.06 7.53
N GLU A 118 -10.41 -11.43 8.51
CA GLU A 118 -10.65 -12.60 9.38
C GLU A 118 -11.97 -12.46 10.18
N LYS A 119 -12.24 -11.28 10.75
CA LYS A 119 -13.47 -11.02 11.50
C LYS A 119 -14.73 -11.00 10.62
N ARG A 120 -14.65 -10.46 9.39
CA ARG A 120 -15.78 -10.48 8.44
C ARG A 120 -16.09 -11.90 7.97
N ARG A 121 -15.07 -12.74 7.74
CA ARG A 121 -15.24 -14.14 7.33
C ARG A 121 -15.92 -14.98 8.42
N ARG A 122 -15.56 -14.77 9.70
CA ARG A 122 -16.22 -15.44 10.84
C ARG A 122 -17.70 -15.06 11.01
N ARG A 123 -18.12 -13.86 10.58
CA ARG A 123 -19.54 -13.45 10.60
C ARG A 123 -20.35 -13.95 9.38
N GLY A 124 -19.69 -14.48 8.35
CA GLY A 124 -20.33 -15.03 7.14
C GLY A 124 -20.80 -16.49 7.24
N VAL A 125 -20.41 -17.21 8.29
CA VAL A 125 -20.91 -18.57 8.56
C VAL A 125 -22.22 -18.46 9.35
N ARG A 126 -23.33 -18.20 8.64
CA ARG A 126 -24.66 -18.44 9.20
C ARG A 126 -24.90 -19.95 9.23
N VAL A 127 -24.98 -20.47 10.45
CA VAL A 127 -25.50 -21.80 10.79
C VAL A 127 -26.81 -22.03 10.04
N ARG A 128 -26.86 -23.07 9.21
CA ARG A 128 -28.13 -23.67 8.77
C ARG A 128 -28.72 -24.41 9.97
N GLU A 129 -29.61 -23.77 10.70
CA GLU A 129 -30.57 -24.51 11.52
C GLU A 129 -31.57 -25.18 10.58
N ARG A 130 -31.38 -26.47 10.34
CA ARG A 130 -32.47 -27.34 9.88
C ARG A 130 -33.33 -27.66 11.08
N ARG A 131 -34.54 -27.10 11.13
CA ARG A 131 -35.61 -27.62 11.98
C ARG A 131 -36.15 -28.93 11.39
N ARG A 132 -36.24 -29.96 12.22
CA ARG A 132 -37.25 -31.02 12.15
C ARG A 132 -37.84 -31.16 13.54
#